data_AF-A0A6A6ZVC7-F1
#
_entry.id   AF-A0A6A6ZVC7-F1
#
_cell.length_a   1.000
_cell.length_b   1.000
_cell.length_c   1.000
_cell.angle_alpha   90.00
_cell.angle_beta   90.00
_cell.angle_gamma   90.00
#
_symmetry.space_group_name_H-M   'P 1'
#
loop_
_entity.id
_entity.type
_entity.pdbx_description
1 polymer ?
#
loop_
_entity_poly.entity_id
_entity_poly.type
_entity_poly.pdbx_seq_one_letter_code
_entity_poly.pdbx_strand_id
1 'polypeptide(L)'
;MKVALSLVAIAFGAGAALATPVSARSALVKRYDIAADVAAVGQCPLDCWTEAAGNVDCDPEADDACLCGTFFDEVSSCAGSTCNIGENLAALDFMEQACN
;
A
#
# COMPACT_ATOMS: atom_id res chain seq x y z
N MET A 1 7.95 -43.22 -21.74
CA MET A 1 6.81 -42.79 -22.58
C MET A 1 6.21 -41.57 -21.92
N LYS A 2 6.29 -40.41 -22.59
CA LYS A 2 5.74 -39.12 -22.16
C LYS A 2 4.27 -39.09 -22.57
N VAL A 3 3.35 -38.83 -21.63
CA VAL A 3 1.96 -38.52 -21.96
C VAL A 3 1.61 -37.22 -21.26
N ALA A 4 1.72 -36.12 -22.02
CA ALA A 4 1.27 -34.81 -21.60
C ALA A 4 -0.19 -34.66 -22.09
N LEU A 5 -1.11 -34.40 -21.17
CA LEU A 5 -2.50 -34.09 -21.48
C LEU A 5 -2.59 -32.63 -21.87
N SER A 6 -2.82 -32.37 -23.17
CA SER A 6 -3.11 -31.04 -23.70
C SER A 6 -4.53 -30.61 -23.33
N LEU A 7 -4.64 -29.57 -22.50
CA LEU A 7 -5.89 -28.85 -22.30
C LEU A 7 -6.03 -27.78 -23.39
N VAL A 8 -7.02 -27.97 -24.26
CA VAL A 8 -7.49 -26.96 -25.22
C VAL A 8 -8.46 -26.04 -24.46
N ALA A 9 -8.07 -24.78 -24.29
CA ALA A 9 -8.96 -23.72 -23.84
C ALA A 9 -9.17 -22.75 -25.01
N ILE A 10 -10.34 -22.83 -25.64
CA ILE A 10 -10.78 -21.85 -26.64
C ILE A 10 -11.52 -20.76 -25.86
N ALA A 11 -10.92 -19.57 -25.77
CA ALA A 11 -11.59 -18.37 -25.29
C ALA A 11 -11.85 -17.45 -26.49
N PHE A 12 -13.11 -17.37 -26.91
CA PHE A 12 -13.61 -16.24 -27.68
C PHE A 12 -13.98 -15.14 -26.68
N GLY A 13 -13.22 -14.04 -26.69
CA GLY A 13 -13.49 -12.86 -25.88
C GLY A 13 -13.06 -11.61 -26.62
N ALA A 14 -13.99 -10.98 -27.32
CA ALA A 14 -13.86 -9.59 -27.75
C ALA A 14 -14.09 -8.71 -26.53
N GLY A 15 -13.15 -7.80 -26.24
CA GLY A 15 -13.25 -6.85 -25.14
C GLY A 15 -11.87 -6.43 -24.67
N ALA A 16 -11.37 -5.33 -25.24
CA ALA A 16 -10.14 -4.69 -24.81
C ALA A 16 -10.24 -4.24 -23.33
N ALA A 17 -9.38 -4.80 -22.49
CA ALA A 17 -8.81 -4.13 -21.32
C ALA A 17 -7.47 -4.81 -21.04
N LEU A 18 -6.37 -4.12 -21.33
CA LEU A 18 -5.03 -4.53 -20.93
C LEU A 18 -4.89 -4.32 -19.42
N ALA A 19 -5.47 -5.21 -18.61
CA ALA A 19 -5.12 -5.33 -17.21
C ALA A 19 -3.92 -6.27 -17.13
N THR A 20 -2.72 -5.69 -17.15
CA THR A 20 -1.50 -6.41 -16.78
C THR A 20 -1.72 -7.02 -15.39
N PRO A 21 -1.34 -8.28 -15.14
CA PRO A 21 -1.32 -8.80 -13.79
C PRO A 21 -0.28 -8.00 -13.02
N VAL A 22 -0.72 -7.00 -12.25
CA VAL A 22 0.12 -6.40 -11.21
C VAL A 22 0.53 -7.58 -10.33
N SER A 23 1.83 -7.83 -10.29
CA SER A 23 2.43 -8.86 -9.46
C SER A 23 2.24 -8.43 -7.99
N ALA A 24 1.05 -8.68 -7.45
CA ALA A 24 0.61 -8.28 -6.11
C ALA A 24 1.54 -8.80 -4.99
N ARG A 25 2.37 -9.80 -5.29
CA ARG A 25 3.29 -10.42 -4.32
C ARG A 25 4.57 -9.64 -4.06
N SER A 26 5.01 -8.79 -4.99
CA SER A 26 6.24 -8.01 -4.80
C SER A 26 5.98 -6.70 -4.07
N ALA A 27 4.78 -6.12 -4.21
CA ALA A 27 4.38 -4.92 -3.49
C ALA A 27 4.09 -5.23 -2.00
N LEU A 28 3.45 -6.36 -1.70
CA LEU A 28 3.11 -6.76 -0.33
C LEU A 28 4.30 -6.88 0.62
N VAL A 29 5.47 -7.31 0.14
CA VAL A 29 6.68 -7.44 0.98
C VAL A 29 7.28 -6.07 1.28
N LYS A 30 7.30 -5.15 0.31
CA LYS A 30 7.85 -3.80 0.50
C LYS A 30 6.93 -2.90 1.32
N ARG A 31 5.63 -3.22 1.41
CA ARG A 31 4.64 -2.39 2.12
C ARG A 31 4.54 -2.66 3.61
N TYR A 32 4.79 -3.91 4.04
CA TYR A 32 4.94 -4.22 5.46
C TYR A 32 6.10 -3.44 6.09
N ASP A 33 7.11 -3.09 5.28
CA ASP A 33 8.24 -2.26 5.71
C ASP A 33 7.79 -0.81 5.99
N ILE A 34 6.75 -0.28 5.35
CA ILE A 34 6.35 1.13 5.50
C ILE A 34 5.77 1.40 6.88
N ALA A 35 4.85 0.55 7.35
CA ALA A 35 4.29 0.68 8.70
C ALA A 35 5.40 0.53 9.75
N ALA A 36 6.36 -0.36 9.52
CA ALA A 36 7.52 -0.54 10.37
C ALA A 36 8.49 0.67 10.33
N ASP A 37 8.69 1.28 9.17
CA ASP A 37 9.51 2.48 8.99
C ASP A 37 8.86 3.69 9.67
N VAL A 38 7.55 3.86 9.52
CA VAL A 38 6.76 4.88 10.24
C VAL A 38 6.84 4.65 11.77
N ALA A 39 6.75 3.40 12.23
CA ALA A 39 6.95 3.06 13.63
C ALA A 39 8.39 3.35 14.12
N ALA A 40 9.39 3.22 13.25
CA ALA A 40 10.79 3.49 13.57
C ALA A 40 11.09 4.99 13.70
N VAL A 41 10.31 5.86 13.05
CA VAL A 41 10.43 7.32 13.19
C VAL A 41 10.06 7.77 14.60
N GLY A 42 8.94 7.26 15.14
CA GLY A 42 8.48 7.63 16.46
C GLY A 42 7.07 7.14 16.78
N GLN A 43 6.66 7.35 18.03
CA GLN A 43 5.34 6.89 18.49
C GLN A 43 4.21 7.73 17.90
N CYS A 44 4.42 9.04 17.72
CA CYS A 44 3.37 9.92 17.21
C CYS A 44 2.93 9.56 15.77
N PRO A 45 3.85 9.34 14.81
CA PRO A 45 3.47 8.83 13.49
C PRO A 45 2.76 7.48 13.53
N LEU A 46 3.15 6.58 14.45
CA LEU A 46 2.51 5.28 14.61
C LEU A 46 1.08 5.38 15.17
N ASP A 47 0.85 6.29 16.11
CA ASP A 47 -0.50 6.59 16.63
C ASP A 47 -1.38 7.13 15.49
N CYS A 48 -0.86 8.05 14.67
CA CYS A 48 -1.56 8.57 13.51
C CYS A 48 -1.84 7.51 12.43
N TRP A 49 -0.89 6.61 12.18
CA TRP A 49 -1.08 5.46 11.31
C TRP A 49 -2.21 4.54 11.81
N THR A 50 -2.22 4.27 13.12
CA THR A 50 -3.24 3.43 13.75
C THR A 50 -4.62 4.08 13.72
N GLU A 51 -4.69 5.39 13.94
CA GLU A 51 -5.94 6.15 13.86
C GLU A 51 -6.50 6.15 12.43
N ALA A 52 -5.66 6.43 11.43
CA ALA A 52 -6.04 6.36 10.03
C ALA A 52 -6.54 4.95 9.65
N ALA A 53 -5.87 3.90 10.13
CA ALA A 53 -6.28 2.51 9.89
C ALA A 53 -7.63 2.16 10.51
N GLY A 54 -8.06 2.88 11.56
CA GLY A 54 -9.41 2.77 12.12
C GLY A 54 -10.46 3.62 11.41
N ASN A 55 -10.05 4.64 10.65
CA ASN A 55 -10.94 5.60 9.97
C ASN A 55 -11.20 5.25 8.50
N VAL A 56 -10.30 4.52 7.84
CA VAL A 56 -10.47 4.09 6.45
C VAL A 56 -10.94 2.65 6.35
N ASP A 57 -11.87 2.39 5.44
CA ASP A 57 -12.39 1.04 5.12
C ASP A 57 -11.53 0.33 4.06
N CYS A 58 -10.21 0.53 4.09
CA CYS A 58 -9.29 -0.05 3.14
C CYS A 58 -7.98 -0.49 3.81
N ASP A 59 -7.30 -1.47 3.21
CA ASP A 59 -6.05 -2.00 3.73
C ASP A 59 -4.86 -1.29 3.04
N PRO A 60 -4.14 -0.39 3.73
CA PRO A 60 -3.01 0.33 3.16
C PRO A 60 -1.81 -0.58 2.86
N GLU A 61 -1.74 -1.78 3.43
CA GLU A 61 -0.69 -2.75 3.13
C GLU A 61 -1.05 -3.59 1.89
N ALA A 62 -2.34 -3.80 1.61
CA ALA A 62 -2.79 -4.58 0.46
C ALA A 62 -3.12 -3.74 -0.79
N ASP A 63 -3.47 -2.47 -0.64
CA ASP A 63 -3.94 -1.61 -1.73
C ASP A 63 -3.16 -0.27 -1.79
N ASP A 64 -2.43 -0.04 -2.89
CA ASP A 64 -1.70 1.22 -3.12
C ASP A 64 -2.65 2.42 -3.24
N ALA A 65 -3.84 2.23 -3.82
CA ALA A 65 -4.80 3.31 -3.98
C ALA A 65 -5.38 3.74 -2.62
N CYS A 66 -5.43 2.81 -1.67
CA CYS A 66 -5.74 3.11 -0.28
C CYS A 66 -4.59 3.88 0.38
N LEU A 67 -3.40 3.27 0.39
CA LEU A 67 -2.20 3.80 1.03
C LEU A 67 -1.90 5.22 0.57
N CYS A 68 -1.89 5.44 -0.75
CA CYS A 68 -1.49 6.69 -1.40
C CYS A 68 -2.65 7.64 -1.68
N GLY A 69 -3.85 7.27 -1.21
CA GLY A 69 -5.06 8.08 -1.32
C GLY A 69 -5.48 8.57 0.05
N THR A 70 -6.69 8.18 0.45
CA THR A 70 -7.33 8.64 1.69
C THR A 70 -6.53 8.29 2.94
N PHE A 71 -5.81 7.17 2.95
CA PHE A 71 -4.98 6.79 4.09
C PHE A 71 -3.81 7.76 4.30
N PHE A 72 -3.09 8.12 3.22
CA PHE A 72 -2.02 9.11 3.27
C PHE A 72 -2.51 10.46 3.77
N ASP A 73 -3.67 10.93 3.29
CA ASP A 73 -4.26 12.20 3.72
C ASP A 73 -4.58 12.19 5.23
N GLU A 74 -5.16 11.11 5.76
CA GLU A 74 -5.46 10.99 7.19
C GLU A 74 -4.19 10.97 8.05
N VAL A 75 -3.19 10.16 7.66
CA VAL A 75 -1.91 10.11 8.39
C VAL A 75 -1.19 11.45 8.34
N SER A 76 -1.16 12.11 7.18
CA SER A 76 -0.49 13.41 7.02
C SER A 76 -1.19 14.54 7.78
N SER A 77 -2.53 14.52 7.82
CA SER A 77 -3.33 15.46 8.62
C SER A 77 -3.10 15.27 10.12
N CYS A 78 -3.13 14.02 10.60
CA CYS A 78 -2.84 13.71 12.01
C CYS A 78 -1.40 14.06 12.37
N ALA A 79 -0.42 13.64 11.56
CA ALA A 79 1.00 13.88 11.85
C ALA A 79 1.35 15.38 11.78
N GLY A 80 0.75 16.11 10.84
CA GLY A 80 0.93 17.56 10.72
C GLY A 80 0.31 18.38 11.84
N SER A 81 -0.71 17.85 12.52
CA SER A 81 -1.36 18.53 13.66
C SER A 81 -0.79 18.11 15.01
N THR A 82 -0.29 16.88 15.13
CA THR A 82 0.01 16.26 16.44
C THR A 82 1.50 15.97 16.63
N CYS A 83 2.23 15.66 15.56
CA CYS A 83 3.63 15.24 15.65
C CYS A 83 4.60 16.40 15.48
N ASN A 84 5.85 16.19 15.93
CA ASN A 84 6.91 17.15 15.65
C ASN A 84 7.19 17.19 14.14
N ILE A 85 7.59 18.36 13.62
CA ILE A 85 8.00 18.55 12.22
C ILE A 85 9.01 17.49 11.76
N GLY A 86 9.99 17.12 12.60
CA GLY A 86 10.99 16.13 12.24
C GLY A 86 10.41 14.72 12.02
N GLU A 87 9.54 14.29 12.92
CA GLU A 87 8.86 12.99 12.83
C GLU A 87 7.85 12.97 11.68
N ASN A 88 7.09 14.05 11.51
CA ASN A 88 6.14 14.20 10.42
C ASN A 88 6.84 14.08 9.05
N LEU A 89 7.91 14.85 8.82
CA LEU A 89 8.63 14.81 7.55
C LEU A 89 9.25 13.45 7.27
N ALA A 90 9.82 12.79 8.28
CA ALA A 90 10.42 11.47 8.10
C ALA A 90 9.35 10.41 7.79
N ALA A 91 8.21 10.42 8.47
CA ALA A 91 7.12 9.49 8.22
C ALA A 91 6.49 9.69 6.83
N LEU A 92 6.25 10.94 6.43
CA LEU A 92 5.71 11.27 5.12
C LEU A 92 6.66 10.89 3.98
N ASP A 93 7.97 11.04 4.17
CA ASP A 93 8.97 10.66 3.16
C ASP A 93 8.92 9.15 2.87
N PHE A 94 8.81 8.29 3.90
CA PHE A 94 8.65 6.85 3.71
C PHE A 94 7.36 6.50 2.96
N MET A 95 6.26 7.18 3.32
CA MET A 95 4.97 6.96 2.67
C MET A 95 4.97 7.45 1.21
N GLU A 96 5.56 8.61 0.91
CA GLU A 96 5.70 9.11 -0.46
C GLU A 96 6.60 8.19 -1.32
N GLN A 97 7.67 7.65 -0.75
CA GLN A 97 8.53 6.68 -1.43
C GLN A 97 7.81 5.36 -1.77
N ALA A 98 6.80 4.99 -0.97
CA ALA A 98 5.97 3.82 -1.27
C ALA A 98 4.96 4.08 -2.39
N CYS A 99 4.60 5.35 -2.60
CA CYS A 99 3.61 5.79 -3.57
C CYS A 99 4.18 6.16 -4.95
N ASN A 100 5.52 6.15 -5.10
CA ASN A 100 6.25 6.38 -6.36
C ASN A 100 6.83 5.08 -6.93
#